data_AF-A0A0H3I144-F1
#
_entry.id   AF-A0A0H3I144-F1
#
_cell.length_a   1.000
_cell.length_b   1.000
_cell.length_c   1.000
_cell.angle_alpha   90.00
_cell.angle_beta   90.00
_cell.angle_gamma   90.00
#
_symmetry.space_group_name_H-M   'P 1'
#
loop_
_entity.id
_entity.type
_entity.pdbx_description
1 polymer ?
#
loop_
_entity_poly.entity_id
_entity_poly.type
_entity_poly.pdbx_seq_one_letter_code
_entity_poly.pdbx_strand_id
1 'polypeptide(L)'
;MLEEIKEKIIKNSFVDEIRTNMAFNEDAYIGLISSLGKLSNELKNNDFIDKELALYLYTIPQMIRNAYVSFDGKENKPEIAFRLEDAWIELDALVIDCLS
;
A
#
# COMPACT_ATOMS: atom_id res chain seq x y z
N MET A 1 -0.75 12.64 16.24
CA MET A 1 -1.69 12.05 15.26
C MET A 1 -0.98 11.65 13.98
N LEU A 2 -0.35 12.57 13.24
CA LEU A 2 0.42 12.24 12.03
C LEU A 2 1.52 11.20 12.26
N GLU A 3 2.35 11.38 13.30
CA GLU A 3 3.41 10.42 13.67
C GLU A 3 2.86 9.01 13.99
N GLU A 4 1.72 8.92 14.67
CA GLU A 4 1.09 7.63 14.98
C GLU A 4 0.56 6.93 13.71
N ILE A 5 0.05 7.71 12.75
CA ILE A 5 -0.40 7.18 11.46
C ILE A 5 0.79 6.71 10.64
N LYS A 6 1.86 7.50 10.60
CA LYS A 6 3.13 7.14 9.96
C LYS A 6 3.67 5.82 10.53
N GLU A 7 3.76 5.69 11.85
CA GLU A 7 4.23 4.45 12.48
C GLU A 7 3.37 3.24 12.09
N LYS A 8 2.04 3.40 12.01
CA LYS A 8 1.14 2.32 11.59
C LYS A 8 1.36 1.91 10.14
N ILE A 9 1.65 2.84 9.25
CA ILE A 9 1.98 2.56 7.84
C ILE A 9 3.31 1.80 7.75
N ILE A 10 4.35 2.31 8.43
CA ILE A 10 5.71 1.75 8.38
C ILE A 10 5.76 0.33 8.98
N LYS A 11 5.03 0.10 10.08
CA LYS A 11 4.98 -1.20 10.78
C LYS A 11 3.96 -2.17 10.18
N ASN A 12 3.19 -1.78 9.17
CA ASN A 12 2.20 -2.65 8.55
C ASN A 12 2.91 -3.80 7.80
N SER A 13 2.44 -5.02 8.00
CA SER A 13 3.08 -6.22 7.45
C SER A 13 2.64 -6.59 6.03
N PHE A 14 1.61 -5.94 5.46
CA PHE A 14 0.99 -6.36 4.20
C PHE A 14 2.02 -6.51 3.07
N VAL A 15 2.85 -5.48 2.86
CA VAL A 15 3.86 -5.49 1.80
C VAL A 15 4.93 -6.57 2.04
N ASP A 16 5.35 -6.74 3.28
CA ASP A 16 6.35 -7.75 3.64
C ASP A 16 5.82 -9.18 3.48
N GLU A 17 4.55 -9.41 3.79
CA GLU A 17 3.86 -10.70 3.61
C GLU A 17 3.70 -11.05 2.12
N ILE A 18 3.35 -10.07 1.28
CA ILE A 18 3.34 -10.25 -0.18
C ILE A 18 4.75 -10.55 -0.71
N ARG A 19 5.76 -9.75 -0.32
CA ARG A 19 7.14 -9.90 -0.83
C ARG A 19 7.79 -11.21 -0.41
N THR A 20 7.56 -11.66 0.82
CA THR A 20 8.25 -12.81 1.41
C THR A 20 7.51 -14.11 1.14
N ASN A 21 6.18 -14.09 1.27
CA ASN A 21 5.37 -15.30 1.30
C ASN A 21 4.37 -15.37 0.14
N MET A 22 4.22 -14.31 -0.66
CA MET A 22 3.14 -14.18 -1.65
C MET A 22 1.78 -14.48 -1.00
N ALA A 23 1.56 -13.96 0.21
CA ALA A 23 0.38 -14.24 1.02
C ALA A 23 -0.45 -12.97 1.22
N PHE A 24 -1.66 -12.94 0.66
CA PHE A 24 -2.55 -11.80 0.80
C PHE A 24 -3.29 -11.84 2.14
N ASN A 25 -2.74 -11.11 3.12
CA ASN A 25 -3.35 -10.92 4.42
C ASN A 25 -4.34 -9.76 4.39
N GLU A 26 -5.62 -10.10 4.47
CA GLU A 26 -6.73 -9.16 4.39
C GLU A 26 -6.74 -8.17 5.56
N ASP A 27 -6.43 -8.62 6.78
CA ASP A 27 -6.43 -7.75 7.96
C ASP A 27 -5.30 -6.72 7.88
N ALA A 28 -4.11 -7.15 7.43
CA ALA A 28 -2.98 -6.25 7.20
C ALA A 28 -3.30 -5.24 6.09
N TYR A 29 -3.92 -5.70 4.99
CA TYR A 29 -4.37 -4.86 3.89
C TYR A 29 -5.35 -3.77 4.34
N ILE A 30 -6.44 -4.18 5.03
CA ILE A 30 -7.45 -3.26 5.57
C ILE A 30 -6.82 -2.24 6.53
N GLY A 31 -5.88 -2.70 7.38
CA GLY A 31 -5.14 -1.82 8.28
C GLY A 31 -4.31 -0.78 7.55
N LEU A 32 -3.71 -1.15 6.41
CA LEU A 32 -2.91 -0.25 5.58
C LEU A 32 -3.78 0.81 4.90
N ILE A 33 -4.83 0.40 4.17
CA ILE A 33 -5.73 1.35 3.49
C ILE A 33 -6.40 2.31 4.49
N SER A 34 -6.77 1.82 5.69
CA SER A 34 -7.34 2.67 6.74
C SER A 34 -6.33 3.72 7.23
N SER A 35 -5.06 3.36 7.32
CA SER A 35 -4.01 4.28 7.76
C SER A 35 -3.67 5.31 6.67
N LEU A 36 -3.63 4.90 5.40
CA LEU A 36 -3.45 5.81 4.26
C LEU A 36 -4.62 6.79 4.11
N GLY A 37 -5.87 6.32 4.24
CA GLY A 37 -7.04 7.19 4.21
C GLY A 37 -7.06 8.21 5.35
N LYS A 38 -6.59 7.83 6.54
CA LYS A 38 -6.39 8.79 7.65
C LYS A 38 -5.28 9.78 7.34
N LEU A 39 -4.16 9.30 6.79
CA LEU A 39 -3.03 10.14 6.41
C LEU A 39 -3.44 11.23 5.41
N SER A 40 -4.14 10.86 4.33
CA SER A 40 -4.63 11.81 3.33
C SER A 40 -5.48 12.92 3.96
N ASN A 41 -6.37 12.58 4.90
CA ASN A 41 -7.19 13.58 5.58
C ASN A 41 -6.38 14.51 6.50
N GLU A 42 -5.33 14.02 7.15
CA GLU A 42 -4.44 14.86 7.96
C GLU A 42 -3.59 15.80 7.09
N LEU A 43 -3.09 15.31 5.94
CA LEU A 43 -2.23 16.07 5.03
C LEU A 43 -2.97 17.18 4.27
N LYS A 44 -4.30 17.06 4.07
CA LYS A 44 -5.13 18.18 3.55
C LYS A 44 -5.00 19.48 4.35
N ASN A 45 -4.58 19.39 5.61
CA ASN A 45 -4.41 20.54 6.50
C ASN A 45 -2.93 20.82 6.83
N ASN A 46 -1.98 20.06 6.26
CA ASN A 46 -0.58 20.07 6.65
C ASN A 46 0.34 19.69 5.47
N ASP A 47 1.08 20.67 4.94
CA ASP A 47 1.86 20.52 3.71
C ASP A 47 3.20 19.77 3.89
N PHE A 48 3.46 19.20 5.07
CA PHE A 48 4.74 18.55 5.36
C PHE A 48 4.64 17.03 5.43
N ILE A 49 5.32 16.38 4.49
CA ILE A 49 5.60 14.95 4.50
C ILE A 49 7.11 14.78 4.67
N ASP A 50 7.52 14.03 5.69
CA ASP A 50 8.93 13.72 5.86
C ASP A 50 9.41 12.68 4.82
N LYS A 51 10.72 12.64 4.61
CA LYS A 51 11.35 11.83 3.55
C LYS A 51 11.10 10.32 3.70
N GLU A 52 11.02 9.83 4.93
CA GLU A 52 10.78 8.41 5.19
C GLU A 52 9.36 8.04 4.81
N LEU A 53 8.38 8.84 5.26
CA LEU A 53 6.98 8.62 4.87
C LEU A 53 6.79 8.72 3.36
N ALA A 54 7.38 9.73 2.72
CA ALA A 54 7.33 9.88 1.27
C ALA A 54 7.89 8.63 0.54
N LEU A 55 9.03 8.09 1.00
CA LEU A 55 9.59 6.87 0.44
C LEU A 55 8.64 5.67 0.58
N TYR A 56 8.00 5.51 1.74
CA TYR A 56 7.00 4.44 1.94
C TYR A 56 5.81 4.60 1.01
N LEU A 57 5.27 5.82 0.89
CA LEU A 57 4.15 6.11 0.00
C LEU A 57 4.48 5.75 -1.46
N TYR A 58 5.64 6.15 -1.97
CA TYR A 58 6.04 5.80 -3.34
C TYR A 58 6.32 4.32 -3.54
N THR A 59 6.76 3.59 -2.51
CA THR A 59 7.21 2.20 -2.67
C THR A 59 6.09 1.18 -2.50
N ILE A 60 5.08 1.44 -1.64
CA ILE A 60 3.99 0.51 -1.36
C ILE A 60 3.27 0.05 -2.65
N PRO A 61 2.72 0.94 -3.50
CA PRO A 61 2.00 0.50 -4.71
C PRO A 61 2.91 -0.23 -5.69
N GLN A 62 4.17 0.20 -5.80
CA GLN A 62 5.16 -0.40 -6.71
C GLN A 62 5.51 -1.83 -6.30
N MET A 63 5.62 -2.11 -5.00
CA MET A 63 5.88 -3.46 -4.51
C MET A 63 4.70 -4.41 -4.80
N ILE A 64 3.46 -3.94 -4.61
CA ILE A 64 2.26 -4.74 -4.93
C ILE A 64 2.13 -4.95 -6.43
N ARG A 65 2.37 -3.91 -7.24
CA ARG A 65 2.43 -4.03 -8.70
C ARG A 65 3.46 -5.05 -9.16
N ASN A 66 4.66 -5.05 -8.57
CA ASN A 66 5.70 -6.01 -8.93
C ASN A 66 5.28 -7.45 -8.60
N ALA A 67 4.59 -7.66 -7.47
CA ALA A 67 4.02 -8.96 -7.13
C ALA A 67 2.95 -9.40 -8.15
N TYR A 68 2.05 -8.49 -8.56
CA TYR A 68 1.06 -8.75 -9.62
C TYR A 68 1.72 -9.12 -10.96
N VAL A 69 2.69 -8.33 -11.42
CA VAL A 69 3.39 -8.54 -12.69
C VAL A 69 4.12 -9.89 -12.75
N SER A 70 4.46 -10.48 -11.60
CA SER A 70 5.02 -11.85 -11.55
C SER A 70 4.07 -12.94 -12.08
N PHE A 71 2.79 -12.60 -12.32
CA PHE A 71 1.78 -13.46 -12.93
C PHE A 71 1.53 -13.17 -14.41
N ASP A 72 2.21 -12.20 -15.02
CA ASP A 72 2.03 -11.90 -16.44
C ASP A 72 2.42 -13.07 -17.35
N GLY A 73 1.65 -13.26 -18.42
CA GLY A 73 1.82 -14.38 -19.36
C GLY A 73 1.31 -15.73 -18.87
N LYS A 74 0.74 -15.82 -17.66
CA LYS A 74 0.08 -17.04 -17.18
C LYS A 74 -1.38 -17.08 -17.65
N GLU A 75 -1.75 -18.11 -18.42
CA GLU A 75 -3.13 -18.26 -18.94
C GLU A 75 -4.18 -18.46 -17.84
N ASN A 76 -3.80 -19.08 -16.71
CA ASN A 76 -4.67 -19.29 -15.55
C ASN A 76 -4.07 -18.59 -14.33
N LYS A 77 -4.31 -17.27 -14.22
CA LYS A 77 -3.89 -16.49 -13.05
C LYS A 77 -4.62 -16.99 -11.80
N PRO A 78 -3.91 -17.26 -10.68
CA PRO A 78 -4.55 -17.65 -9.43
C PRO A 78 -5.34 -16.47 -8.84
N GLU A 79 -6.29 -16.76 -7.95
CA GLU A 79 -7.14 -15.75 -7.29
C GLU A 79 -6.34 -14.59 -6.68
N ILE A 80 -5.20 -14.89 -6.07
CA ILE A 80 -4.32 -13.88 -5.47
C ILE A 80 -3.81 -12.84 -6.48
N ALA A 81 -3.65 -13.19 -7.76
CA ALA A 81 -3.22 -12.23 -8.78
C ALA A 81 -4.28 -11.14 -8.98
N PHE A 82 -5.56 -11.50 -9.01
CA PHE A 82 -6.65 -10.51 -9.12
C PHE A 82 -6.72 -9.63 -7.88
N ARG A 83 -6.57 -10.21 -6.68
CA ARG A 83 -6.52 -9.44 -5.43
C ARG A 83 -5.34 -8.46 -5.40
N LEU A 84 -4.18 -8.86 -5.93
CA LEU A 84 -3.01 -7.99 -6.04
C LEU A 84 -3.22 -6.84 -7.04
N GLU A 85 -3.95 -7.08 -8.14
CA GLU A 85 -4.32 -6.05 -9.11
C GLU A 85 -5.23 -5.00 -8.47
N ASP A 86 -6.31 -5.45 -7.83
CA ASP A 86 -7.26 -4.58 -7.12
C ASP A 86 -6.55 -3.77 -6.03
N ALA A 87 -5.73 -4.44 -5.21
CA ALA A 87 -4.97 -3.78 -4.15
C ALA A 87 -3.95 -2.78 -4.70
N TRP A 88 -3.28 -3.07 -5.82
CA TRP A 88 -2.37 -2.12 -6.45
C TRP A 88 -3.12 -0.85 -6.86
N ILE A 89 -4.25 -0.99 -7.55
CA ILE A 89 -5.05 0.16 -8.02
C ILE A 89 -5.53 1.01 -6.84
N GLU A 90 -6.06 0.38 -5.78
CA GLU A 90 -6.56 1.08 -4.60
C GLU A 90 -5.43 1.79 -3.83
N LEU A 91 -4.28 1.12 -3.63
CA LEU A 91 -3.14 1.72 -2.94
C LEU A 91 -2.52 2.87 -3.72
N ASP A 92 -2.44 2.78 -5.05
CA ASP A 92 -1.92 3.85 -5.90
C ASP A 92 -2.81 5.10 -5.80
N ALA A 93 -4.13 4.93 -5.85
CA ALA A 93 -5.09 6.03 -5.66
C ALA A 93 -4.95 6.69 -4.29
N LEU A 94 -4.90 5.90 -3.20
CA LEU A 94 -4.76 6.42 -1.84
C LEU A 94 -3.42 7.14 -1.61
N VAL A 95 -2.35 6.66 -2.23
CA VAL A 95 -1.04 7.31 -2.16
C VAL A 95 -1.06 8.63 -2.91
N ILE A 96 -1.67 8.69 -4.09
CA ILE A 96 -1.86 9.94 -4.84
C ILE A 96 -2.63 10.95 -3.99
N ASP A 97 -3.69 10.53 -3.30
CA ASP A 97 -4.48 11.37 -2.38
C ASP A 97 -3.69 11.84 -1.15
N CYS A 98 -2.60 11.16 -0.78
CA CYS A 98 -1.69 11.61 0.28
C CYS A 98 -0.65 12.62 -0.24
N LEU A 99 -0.31 12.57 -1.52
CA LEU A 99 0.75 13.37 -2.14
C LEU A 99 0.23 14.59 -2.92
N SER A 100 -1.10 14.72 -3.07
CA SER A 100 -1.79 15.82 -3.77
C SER A 100 -2.15 16.96 -2.84
#